data_AF-A0A182SVL1-F1
#
_entry.id   AF-A0A182SVL1-F1
#
_cell.length_a   1.000
_cell.length_b   1.000
_cell.length_c   1.000
_cell.angle_alpha   90.00
_cell.angle_beta   90.00
_cell.angle_gamma   90.00
#
_symmetry.space_group_name_H-M   'P 1'
#
loop_
_entity.id
_entity.type
_entity.pdbx_description
1 polymer ?
#
loop_
_entity_poly.entity_id
_entity_poly.type
_entity_poly.pdbx_seq_one_letter_code
_entity_poly.pdbx_strand_id
1 'polypeptide(L)'
;MKGVRLGHLARVQFGPLRVFMNYIQDAHPVRLKKIYIVHTASFINQVMALVKPLIKSELLGLLQFTTAGPEEIVGVDYLPKDFGGPFDEVATMHAEQKKRLETVFREWLMDSSALKEAPKQKNASSNSIKPPVKAFRGLEID
;
A
#
# COMPACT_ATOMS: atom_id res chain seq x y z
N MET A 1 -9.00 9.18 9.61
CA MET A 1 -9.65 8.13 10.41
C MET A 1 -10.99 8.61 10.99
N LYS A 2 -11.74 9.49 10.29
CA LYS A 2 -13.08 9.90 10.72
C LYS A 2 -13.98 8.65 10.84
N GLY A 3 -14.63 8.47 11.99
CA GLY A 3 -15.50 7.32 12.26
C GLY A 3 -14.80 6.01 12.66
N VAL A 4 -13.46 5.95 12.72
CA VAL A 4 -12.74 4.75 13.16
C VAL A 4 -12.77 4.64 14.69
N ARG A 5 -13.17 3.47 15.21
CA ARG A 5 -13.29 3.19 16.65
C ARG A 5 -12.30 2.11 17.08
N LEU A 6 -11.98 2.05 18.37
CA LEU A 6 -11.06 1.04 18.93
C LEU A 6 -11.51 -0.41 18.64
N GLY A 7 -12.82 -0.66 18.58
CA GLY A 7 -13.37 -1.96 18.21
C GLY A 7 -13.00 -2.43 16.79
N HIS A 8 -12.64 -1.52 15.88
CA HIS A 8 -12.12 -1.91 14.56
C HIS A 8 -10.73 -2.56 14.68
N LEU A 9 -9.92 -2.14 15.67
CA LEU A 9 -8.59 -2.69 15.91
C LEU A 9 -8.67 -4.17 16.34
N ALA A 10 -9.66 -4.51 17.17
CA ALA A 10 -9.90 -5.88 17.62
C ALA A 10 -10.30 -6.84 16.48
N ARG A 11 -10.70 -6.31 15.32
CA ARG A 11 -11.06 -7.11 14.12
C ARG A 11 -9.90 -7.29 13.15
N VAL A 12 -8.77 -6.62 13.38
CA VAL A 12 -7.59 -6.73 12.51
C VAL A 12 -6.92 -8.09 12.73
N GLN A 13 -6.82 -8.90 11.68
CA GLN A 13 -6.14 -10.19 11.72
C GLN A 13 -4.65 -10.02 11.40
N PHE A 14 -3.79 -10.56 12.25
CA PHE A 14 -2.33 -10.38 12.13
C PHE A 14 -1.72 -11.05 10.88
N GLY A 15 -2.24 -12.20 10.46
CA GLY A 15 -1.77 -12.92 9.27
C GLY A 15 -1.89 -12.08 7.98
N PRO A 16 -3.10 -11.68 7.58
CA PRO A 16 -3.30 -10.79 6.44
C PRO A 16 -2.57 -9.46 6.57
N LEU A 17 -2.53 -8.87 7.78
CA LEU A 17 -1.79 -7.63 8.02
C LEU A 17 -0.30 -7.78 7.70
N ARG A 18 0.33 -8.87 8.13
CA ARG A 18 1.75 -9.15 7.83
C ARG A 18 1.99 -9.32 6.32
N VAL A 19 1.10 -10.04 5.63
CA VAL A 19 1.19 -10.21 4.17
C VAL A 19 1.07 -8.85 3.45
N PHE A 20 0.10 -8.04 3.86
CA PHE A 20 -0.08 -6.69 3.32
C PHE A 20 1.15 -5.80 3.57
N MET A 21 1.73 -5.85 4.77
CA MET A 21 2.94 -5.08 5.10
C MET A 21 4.15 -5.54 4.29
N ASN A 22 4.31 -6.83 4.00
CA ASN A 22 5.35 -7.29 3.08
C ASN A 22 5.10 -6.79 1.65
N TYR A 23 3.86 -6.88 1.18
CA TYR A 23 3.49 -6.42 -0.17
C TYR A 23 3.81 -4.94 -0.38
N ILE A 24 3.37 -4.07 0.54
CA ILE A 24 3.52 -2.62 0.39
C ILE A 24 4.98 -2.16 0.38
N GLN A 25 5.90 -2.95 0.96
CA GLN A 25 7.32 -2.61 1.09
C GLN A 25 8.20 -3.24 0.02
N ASP A 26 7.91 -4.48 -0.37
CA ASP A 26 8.82 -5.30 -1.18
C ASP A 26 8.25 -5.67 -2.55
N ALA A 27 6.94 -5.54 -2.76
CA ALA A 27 6.28 -5.99 -3.98
C ALA A 27 5.34 -4.96 -4.63
N HIS A 28 5.10 -3.81 -3.99
CA HIS A 28 4.21 -2.79 -4.55
C HIS A 28 4.87 -2.15 -5.78
N PRO A 29 4.25 -2.21 -6.97
CA PRO A 29 4.87 -1.78 -8.22
C PRO A 29 4.83 -0.27 -8.44
N VAL A 30 4.93 0.53 -7.37
CA VAL A 30 5.05 2.00 -7.44
C VAL A 30 5.95 2.51 -6.32
N ARG A 31 6.63 3.64 -6.55
CA ARG A 31 7.43 4.29 -5.52
C ARG A 31 6.56 5.16 -4.62
N LEU A 32 6.34 4.72 -3.38
CA LEU A 32 5.68 5.52 -2.36
C LEU A 32 6.53 6.75 -2.01
N LYS A 33 5.90 7.92 -1.94
CA LYS A 33 6.54 9.19 -1.59
C LYS A 33 6.19 9.66 -0.19
N LYS A 34 4.92 9.57 0.17
CA LYS A 34 4.38 9.93 1.49
C LYS A 34 3.09 9.14 1.72
N ILE A 35 2.80 8.84 2.99
CA ILE A 35 1.54 8.22 3.42
C ILE A 35 0.94 9.13 4.48
N TYR A 36 -0.21 9.72 4.17
CA TYR A 36 -0.88 10.65 5.06
C TYR A 36 -2.04 10.00 5.79
N ILE A 37 -2.02 10.09 7.12
CA ILE A 37 -3.09 9.66 8.00
C ILE A 37 -3.77 10.93 8.52
N VAL A 38 -4.90 11.27 7.89
CA VAL A 38 -5.73 12.45 8.24
C VAL A 38 -6.75 12.10 9.30
N HIS A 39 -7.31 13.10 9.98
CA HIS A 39 -8.27 12.92 11.08
C HIS A 39 -7.81 11.84 12.06
N THR A 40 -6.55 11.92 12.49
CA THR A 40 -5.89 10.92 13.30
C THR A 40 -6.66 10.70 14.61
N ALA A 41 -6.96 9.44 14.93
CA ALA A 41 -7.67 9.10 16.15
C ALA A 41 -6.75 9.15 17.38
N SER A 42 -7.31 9.42 18.56
CA SER A 42 -6.55 9.51 19.82
C SER A 42 -5.79 8.22 20.17
N PHE A 43 -6.24 7.07 19.67
CA PHE A 43 -5.62 5.76 19.87
C PHE A 43 -4.60 5.37 18.78
N ILE A 44 -4.06 6.33 18.02
CA ILE A 44 -3.10 6.05 16.95
C ILE A 44 -1.85 5.33 17.46
N ASN A 45 -1.42 5.61 18.69
CA ASN A 45 -0.26 4.96 19.29
C ASN A 45 -0.47 3.44 19.43
N GLN A 46 -1.68 2.99 19.73
CA GLN A 46 -2.06 1.58 19.79
C GLN A 46 -2.04 0.94 18.41
N VAL A 47 -2.49 1.66 17.37
CA VAL A 47 -2.39 1.20 15.98
C VAL A 47 -0.91 1.06 15.59
N MET A 48 -0.08 2.05 15.93
CA MET A 48 1.35 2.02 15.64
C MET A 48 2.07 0.91 16.40
N ALA A 49 1.67 0.57 17.63
CA ALA A 49 2.24 -0.57 18.34
C ALA A 49 2.04 -1.90 17.60
N LEU A 50 0.93 -2.06 16.87
CA LEU A 50 0.64 -3.25 16.06
C LEU A 50 1.37 -3.23 14.70
N VAL A 51 1.48 -2.06 14.06
CA VAL A 51 2.05 -1.91 12.71
C VAL A 51 3.57 -1.80 12.73
N LYS A 52 4.15 -1.10 13.70
CA LYS A 52 5.59 -0.84 13.81
C LYS A 52 6.49 -2.09 13.71
N PRO A 53 6.18 -3.25 14.32
CA PRO A 53 7.01 -4.44 14.17
C PRO A 53 6.96 -5.07 12.76
N LEU A 54 6.02 -4.67 11.91
CA LEU A 54 5.82 -5.19 10.56
C LEU A 54 6.38 -4.28 9.46
N ILE A 55 6.81 -3.07 9.82
CA ILE A 55 7.22 -2.01 8.89
C ILE A 55 8.72 -1.71 9.04
N LYS A 56 9.42 -1.58 7.92
CA LYS A 56 10.81 -1.13 7.80
C LYS A 56 10.89 0.36 8.07
N SER A 57 12.06 0.81 8.53
CA SER A 57 12.33 2.21 8.85
C SER A 57 12.07 3.16 7.68
N GLU A 58 12.39 2.73 6.46
CA GLU A 58 12.18 3.53 5.23
C GLU A 58 10.70 3.86 5.03
N LEU A 59 9.81 2.87 5.10
CA LEU A 59 8.37 3.09 4.94
C LEU A 59 7.79 3.84 6.15
N LEU A 60 8.29 3.57 7.37
CA LEU A 60 7.90 4.31 8.57
C LEU A 60 8.18 5.82 8.43
N GLY A 61 9.31 6.19 7.81
CA GLY A 61 9.68 7.57 7.55
C GLY A 61 8.76 8.30 6.56
N LEU A 62 7.94 7.57 5.78
CA LEU A 62 6.96 8.16 4.87
C LEU A 62 5.63 8.51 5.55
N LEU A 63 5.38 7.99 6.75
CA LEU A 63 4.12 8.22 7.47
C LEU A 63 4.07 9.64 8.02
N GLN A 64 2.96 10.31 7.77
CA GLN A 64 2.66 11.65 8.24
C GLN A 64 1.27 11.63 8.87
N PHE A 65 1.13 12.24 10.04
CA PHE A 65 -0.11 12.22 10.80
C PHE A 65 -0.61 13.65 10.96
N THR A 66 -1.89 13.85 10.71
CA THR A 66 -2.59 15.09 11.11
C THR A 66 -3.93 14.76 11.75
N THR A 67 -4.31 15.57 12.73
CA THR A 67 -5.65 15.56 13.33
C THR A 67 -6.68 16.31 12.47
N ALA A 68 -6.24 17.20 11.57
CA ALA A 68 -7.09 17.90 10.61
C ALA A 68 -7.43 17.00 9.41
N GLY A 69 -8.18 17.56 8.45
CA GLY A 69 -8.54 16.89 7.23
C GLY A 69 -7.45 16.94 6.14
N PRO A 70 -7.74 16.39 4.96
CA PRO A 70 -6.81 16.37 3.83
C PRO A 70 -6.42 17.75 3.31
N GLU A 71 -7.22 18.79 3.58
CA GLU A 71 -6.97 20.19 3.20
C GLU A 71 -5.69 20.79 3.80
N GLU A 72 -5.17 20.24 4.90
CA GLU A 72 -3.88 20.67 5.45
C GLU A 72 -2.69 20.15 4.63
N ILE A 73 -2.91 19.07 3.86
CA ILE A 73 -1.86 18.37 3.13
C ILE A 73 -1.85 18.77 1.66
N VAL A 74 -3.04 18.88 1.08
CA VAL A 74 -3.25 19.23 -0.32
C VAL A 74 -4.20 20.42 -0.40
N GLY A 75 -3.95 21.33 -1.35
CA GLY A 75 -4.81 22.50 -1.54
C GLY A 75 -6.26 22.10 -1.84
N VAL A 76 -7.20 22.91 -1.38
CA VAL A 76 -8.65 22.65 -1.48
C VAL A 76 -9.10 22.47 -2.94
N ASP A 77 -8.44 23.13 -3.89
CA ASP A 77 -8.71 22.96 -5.33
C ASP A 77 -8.49 21.52 -5.83
N TYR A 78 -7.75 20.70 -5.07
CA TYR A 78 -7.50 19.30 -5.39
C TYR A 78 -8.44 18.33 -4.68
N LEU A 79 -9.44 18.84 -3.95
CA LEU A 79 -10.29 18.03 -3.09
C LEU A 79 -11.71 17.83 -3.62
N PRO A 80 -12.39 16.77 -3.15
CA PRO A 80 -13.84 16.59 -3.27
C PRO A 80 -14.68 17.67 -2.55
N LYS A 81 -15.93 17.82 -2.96
CA LYS A 81 -16.94 18.71 -2.35
C LYS A 81 -17.14 18.49 -0.86
N ASP A 82 -17.08 17.24 -0.39
CA ASP A 82 -17.19 16.89 1.03
C ASP A 82 -16.01 17.37 1.88
N PHE A 83 -14.93 17.84 1.24
CA PHE A 83 -13.79 18.52 1.84
C PHE A 83 -13.62 19.97 1.34
N GLY A 84 -14.68 20.55 0.75
CA GLY A 84 -14.71 21.95 0.31
C GLY A 84 -14.07 22.24 -1.06
N GLY A 85 -13.63 21.21 -1.78
CA GLY A 85 -13.03 21.35 -3.12
C GLY A 85 -14.03 21.22 -4.28
N PRO A 86 -13.55 21.33 -5.52
CA PRO A 86 -14.41 21.38 -6.71
C PRO A 86 -14.87 20.02 -7.22
N PHE A 87 -14.18 18.93 -6.87
CA PHE A 87 -14.49 17.59 -7.40
C PHE A 87 -15.76 17.00 -6.78
N ASP A 88 -16.37 16.01 -7.45
CA ASP A 88 -17.56 15.36 -6.92
C ASP A 88 -17.32 14.70 -5.55
N GLU A 89 -18.41 14.50 -4.81
CA GLU A 89 -18.35 13.87 -3.49
C GLU A 89 -17.68 12.50 -3.57
N VAL A 90 -16.92 12.14 -2.53
CA VAL A 90 -16.19 10.86 -2.45
C VAL A 90 -17.09 9.65 -2.74
N ALA A 91 -18.34 9.66 -2.27
CA ALA A 91 -19.29 8.57 -2.50
C ALA A 91 -19.60 8.37 -3.99
N THR A 92 -19.78 9.45 -4.74
CA THR A 92 -20.05 9.43 -6.19
C THR A 92 -18.83 8.95 -6.95
N MET A 93 -17.65 9.51 -6.66
CA MET A 93 -16.39 9.09 -7.28
C MET A 93 -16.09 7.61 -7.00
N HIS A 94 -16.39 7.13 -5.79
CA HIS A 94 -16.23 5.72 -5.43
C HIS A 94 -17.17 4.81 -6.23
N ALA A 95 -18.44 5.18 -6.38
CA ALA A 95 -19.41 4.42 -7.15
C ALA A 95 -19.02 4.36 -8.64
N GLU A 96 -18.56 5.47 -9.21
CA GLU A 96 -18.08 5.53 -10.59
C GLU A 96 -16.83 4.65 -10.79
N GLN A 97 -15.85 4.76 -9.90
CA GLN A 97 -14.63 3.95 -9.98
C GLN A 97 -14.95 2.46 -9.83
N LYS A 98 -15.86 2.09 -8.93
CA LYS A 98 -16.34 0.70 -8.80
C LYS A 98 -16.97 0.22 -10.11
N LYS A 99 -17.88 1.00 -10.69
CA LYS A 99 -18.51 0.67 -11.97
C LYS A 99 -17.46 0.50 -13.08
N ARG A 100 -16.45 1.37 -13.12
CA ARG A 100 -15.36 1.29 -14.11
C ARG A 100 -14.51 0.04 -13.93
N LEU A 101 -14.21 -0.36 -12.70
CA LEU A 101 -13.51 -1.62 -12.42
C LEU A 101 -14.33 -2.85 -12.86
N GLU A 102 -15.64 -2.82 -12.63
CA GLU A 102 -16.56 -3.92 -12.96
C GLU A 102 -16.90 -4.03 -14.45
N THR A 103 -16.70 -2.96 -15.23
CA THR A 103 -17.06 -2.91 -16.65
C THR A 103 -15.82 -2.84 -17.55
N VAL A 104 -15.01 -1.79 -17.42
CA VAL A 104 -13.88 -1.51 -18.32
C VAL A 104 -12.68 -2.40 -18.02
N PHE A 105 -12.35 -2.55 -16.74
CA PHE A 105 -11.15 -3.32 -16.33
C PHE A 105 -11.43 -4.79 -16.06
N ARG A 106 -12.68 -5.23 -16.24
CA ARG A 106 -13.11 -6.57 -15.82
C ARG A 106 -12.30 -7.67 -16.48
N GLU A 107 -12.19 -7.64 -17.80
CA GLU A 107 -11.48 -8.67 -18.58
C GLU A 107 -10.00 -8.66 -18.23
N TRP A 108 -9.37 -7.48 -18.24
CA TRP A 108 -7.97 -7.32 -17.85
C TRP A 108 -7.67 -7.86 -16.44
N LEU A 109 -8.55 -7.61 -15.48
CA LEU A 109 -8.42 -8.16 -14.12
C LEU A 109 -8.56 -9.69 -14.09
N MET A 110 -9.48 -10.27 -14.85
CA MET A 110 -9.62 -11.73 -14.95
C MET A 110 -8.38 -12.36 -15.59
N ASP A 111 -7.86 -11.76 -16.65
CA ASP A 111 -6.66 -12.25 -17.34
C ASP A 111 -5.40 -12.12 -16.47
N SER A 112 -5.34 -11.08 -15.63
CA SER A 112 -4.24 -10.90 -14.67
C SER A 112 -4.14 -12.04 -13.64
N SER A 113 -5.19 -12.84 -13.45
CA SER A 113 -5.14 -14.04 -12.60
C SER A 113 -4.19 -15.13 -13.14
N ALA A 114 -3.86 -15.08 -14.43
CA ALA A 114 -2.87 -15.95 -15.05
C ALA A 114 -1.42 -15.53 -14.74
N LEU A 115 -1.19 -14.30 -14.24
CA LEU A 115 0.09 -13.84 -13.72
C LEU A 115 0.35 -14.51 -12.36
N LYS A 116 0.66 -15.80 -12.40
CA LYS A 116 1.06 -16.58 -11.22
C LYS A 116 2.43 -16.11 -10.74
N GLU A 117 2.63 -16.20 -9.43
CA GLU A 117 3.97 -16.09 -8.83
C GLU A 117 4.95 -16.97 -9.61
N ALA A 118 6.16 -16.46 -9.88
CA ALA A 118 7.24 -17.31 -10.36
C ALA A 118 7.33 -18.53 -9.42
N PRO A 119 7.41 -19.77 -9.95
CA PRO A 119 7.39 -20.95 -9.11
C PRO A 119 8.47 -20.80 -8.03
N LYS A 120 8.06 -20.92 -6.76
CA LYS A 120 9.01 -20.94 -5.64
C LYS A 120 10.05 -22.00 -5.96
N GLN A 121 11.30 -21.58 -6.17
CA GLN A 121 12.39 -22.54 -6.23
C GLN A 121 12.30 -23.35 -4.95
N LYS A 122 12.07 -24.67 -5.07
CA LYS A 122 12.09 -25.55 -3.92
C LYS A 122 13.48 -25.39 -3.32
N ASN A 123 13.56 -24.77 -2.14
CA ASN A 123 14.80 -24.73 -1.37
C ASN A 123 15.21 -26.19 -1.12
N ALA A 124 16.14 -26.70 -1.92
CA ALA A 124 16.86 -27.90 -1.58
C ALA A 124 17.61 -27.59 -0.29
N SER A 125 17.30 -28.31 0.78
CA SER A 125 18.07 -28.25 2.01
C SER A 125 19.51 -28.63 1.69
N SER A 126 20.43 -27.67 1.68
CA SER A 126 21.85 -27.96 1.85
C SER A 126 22.59 -26.67 2.18
N ASN A 127 23.24 -26.67 3.33
CA ASN A 127 24.23 -25.68 3.73
C ASN A 127 25.28 -25.50 2.63
N SER A 128 25.19 -24.44 1.83
CA SER A 128 26.36 -23.75 1.28
C SER A 128 25.95 -22.40 0.69
N ILE A 129 26.42 -21.33 1.33
CA ILE A 129 26.41 -19.99 0.75
C ILE A 129 27.48 -19.99 -0.35
N LYS A 130 27.08 -19.89 -1.62
CA LYS A 130 27.97 -19.48 -2.70
C LYS A 130 27.48 -18.13 -3.24
N PRO A 131 28.31 -17.07 -3.20
CA PRO A 131 27.91 -15.77 -3.73
C PRO A 131 27.85 -15.85 -5.27
N PRO A 132 26.83 -15.28 -5.93
CA PRO A 132 26.84 -15.17 -7.37
C PRO A 132 27.70 -13.96 -7.74
N VAL A 133 29.00 -14.18 -7.92
CA VAL A 133 29.83 -13.26 -8.71
C VAL A 133 30.09 -13.93 -10.05
N LYS A 134 29.20 -13.68 -11.01
CA LYS A 134 29.62 -13.51 -12.40
C LYS A 134 29.14 -12.15 -12.85
N ALA A 135 30.05 -11.21 -12.65
CA ALA A 135 30.04 -9.90 -13.27
C ALA A 135 29.65 -10.00 -14.74
N PHE A 136 28.91 -9.00 -15.20
CA PHE A 136 28.80 -8.59 -16.59
C PHE A 136 30.14 -8.80 -17.32
N ARG A 137 30.22 -9.80 -18.19
CA ARG A 137 31.31 -9.93 -19.17
C ARG A 137 30.69 -10.40 -20.48
N GLY A 138 30.82 -9.55 -21.51
CA GLY A 138 30.58 -9.92 -22.90
C GLY A 138 29.53 -9.10 -23.64
N LEU A 139 29.53 -7.77 -23.52
CA LEU A 139 29.13 -6.89 -24.62
C LEU A 139 30.36 -6.05 -24.95
N GLU A 140 31.22 -6.57 -25.81
CA GLU A 140 32.19 -5.76 -26.53
C GLU A 140 31.50 -5.33 -27.84
N ILE A 141 31.54 -4.03 -28.11
CA ILE A 141 31.13 -3.41 -29.37
C ILE A 141 32.44 -3.03 -30.08
N ASP A 142 32.49 -3.43 -31.35
CA ASP A 142 33.57 -3.39 -32.37
C ASP A 142 34.77 -4.33 -32.20
#